data_AF-A0AAX2DRN6-F1
#
_entry.id   AF-A0AAX2DRN6-F1
#
_cell.length_a   1.000
_cell.length_b   1.000
_cell.length_c   1.000
_cell.angle_alpha   90.00
_cell.angle_beta   90.00
_cell.angle_gamma   90.00
#
_symmetry.space_group_name_H-M   'P 1'
#
loop_
_entity.id
_entity.type
_entity.pdbx_description
1 polymer ?
#
loop_
_entity_poly.entity_id
_entity_poly.type
_entity_poly.pdbx_seq_one_letter_code
_entity_poly.pdbx_strand_id
1 'polypeptide(L)'
;MDIVTNKIVVEKYNFETILEENGQIENKIELEVHEVEPIGGNVELMAKGKIFKITIPFVLALEKFRIDGRISRIVQVKDYFGQFSDLSIPDVEGLSNPLIDYIKRLTYDVTEIAFDEPGISLDFNANHKG
;
A
#
# COMPACT_ATOMS: atom_id res chain seq x y z
N MET A 1 -9.13 -15.71 6.39
CA MET A 1 -9.91 -15.21 5.24
C MET A 1 -9.38 -15.83 3.95
N ASP A 2 -10.24 -16.33 3.06
CA ASP A 2 -9.83 -16.83 1.73
C ASP A 2 -9.92 -15.69 0.71
N ILE A 3 -8.82 -15.40 0.02
CA ILE A 3 -8.71 -14.27 -0.91
C ILE A 3 -8.10 -14.70 -2.23
N VAL A 4 -8.60 -14.12 -3.32
CA VAL A 4 -7.95 -14.15 -4.63
C VAL A 4 -7.40 -12.76 -4.92
N THR A 5 -6.18 -12.68 -5.42
CA THR A 5 -5.50 -11.40 -5.57
C THR A 5 -4.83 -11.27 -6.93
N ASN A 6 -4.86 -10.06 -7.49
CA ASN A 6 -4.09 -9.73 -8.68
C ASN A 6 -2.64 -9.36 -8.32
N LYS A 7 -1.83 -8.99 -9.32
CA LYS A 7 -0.50 -8.42 -9.06
C LYS A 7 -0.63 -7.08 -8.33
N ILE A 8 0.36 -6.77 -7.51
CA ILE A 8 0.55 -5.42 -6.96
C ILE A 8 0.90 -4.49 -8.13
N VAL A 9 0.32 -3.30 -8.13
CA VAL A 9 0.55 -2.25 -9.12
C VAL A 9 1.16 -1.05 -8.43
N VAL A 10 2.36 -0.65 -8.84
CA VAL A 10 2.95 0.63 -8.48
C VAL A 10 2.35 1.68 -9.42
N GLU A 11 1.38 2.45 -8.95
CA GLU A 11 0.76 3.52 -9.74
C GLU A 11 1.68 4.73 -9.81
N LYS A 12 2.39 5.01 -8.72
CA LYS A 12 3.40 6.06 -8.62
C LYS A 12 4.43 5.70 -7.56
N TYR A 13 5.71 5.94 -7.84
CA TYR A 13 6.78 5.94 -6.86
C TYR A 13 7.80 7.02 -7.25
N ASN A 14 7.83 8.09 -6.47
CA ASN A 14 8.81 9.15 -6.60
C ASN A 14 9.88 8.98 -5.53
N PHE A 15 11.13 9.24 -5.92
CA PHE A 15 12.26 9.35 -5.01
C PHE A 15 12.96 10.68 -5.27
N GLU A 16 13.20 11.44 -4.21
CA GLU A 16 13.86 12.74 -4.29
C GLU A 16 14.90 12.85 -3.16
N THR A 17 16.16 13.11 -3.52
CA THR A 17 17.21 13.41 -2.53
C THR A 17 16.98 14.80 -1.93
N ILE A 18 17.15 14.92 -0.62
CA ILE A 18 17.05 16.21 0.07
C ILE A 18 18.45 16.82 0.09
N LEU A 19 18.66 17.89 -0.69
CA LEU A 19 19.95 18.58 -0.83
C LEU A 19 20.09 19.79 0.11
N GLU A 20 18.98 20.31 0.61
CA GLU A 20 18.89 21.42 1.57
C GLU A 20 17.80 21.10 2.60
N GLU A 21 17.85 21.69 3.81
CA GLU A 21 16.79 21.50 4.82
C GLU A 21 15.44 21.95 4.26
N ASN A 22 14.66 21.00 3.78
CA ASN A 22 13.29 21.22 3.38
C ASN A 22 12.42 21.21 4.64
N GLY A 23 11.45 22.13 4.71
CA GLY A 23 10.53 22.26 5.83
C GLY A 23 9.88 20.92 6.24
N GLN A 24 9.40 20.84 7.47
CA GLN A 24 8.81 19.61 8.02
C GLN A 24 7.66 19.10 7.14
N ILE A 25 7.91 18.02 6.39
CA ILE A 25 6.87 17.26 5.70
C ILE A 25 6.35 16.22 6.69
N GLU A 26 5.03 16.19 6.86
CA GLU A 26 4.38 15.19 7.69
C GLU A 26 4.38 13.83 6.99
N ASN A 27 4.92 12.82 7.66
CA ASN A 27 4.91 11.44 7.18
C ASN A 27 3.48 10.90 7.24
N LYS A 28 2.99 10.42 6.10
CA LYS A 28 1.62 9.97 5.93
C LYS A 28 1.57 8.67 5.14
N ILE A 29 0.84 7.70 5.69
CA ILE A 29 0.49 6.44 5.02
C ILE A 29 -0.97 6.20 5.35
N GLU A 30 -1.78 6.04 4.32
CA GLU A 30 -3.22 5.82 4.49
C GLU A 30 -3.65 4.55 3.79
N LEU A 31 -4.80 4.03 4.24
CA LEU A 31 -5.50 2.95 3.56
C LEU A 31 -6.71 3.55 2.84
N GLU A 32 -6.68 3.50 1.51
CA GLU A 32 -7.84 3.81 0.68
C GLU A 32 -8.43 2.53 0.10
N VAL A 33 -9.76 2.39 0.19
CA VAL A 33 -10.46 1.20 -0.31
C VAL A 33 -11.63 1.61 -1.19
N HIS A 34 -11.72 0.97 -2.35
CA HIS A 34 -12.84 1.12 -3.27
C HIS A 34 -13.40 -0.26 -3.60
N GLU A 35 -14.71 -0.45 -3.45
CA GLU A 35 -15.39 -1.62 -4.04
C GLU A 35 -15.36 -1.49 -5.57
N VAL A 36 -15.06 -2.58 -6.27
CA VAL A 36 -14.96 -2.58 -7.73
C VAL A 36 -15.79 -3.68 -8.33
N GLU A 37 -16.41 -3.39 -9.47
CA GLU A 37 -17.14 -4.39 -10.25
C GLU A 37 -16.31 -4.87 -11.44
N PRO A 38 -16.43 -6.15 -11.84
CA PRO A 38 -15.81 -6.63 -13.06
C PRO A 38 -16.35 -5.90 -14.28
N ILE A 39 -15.48 -5.59 -15.25
CA ILE A 39 -15.89 -4.99 -16.52
C ILE A 39 -16.94 -5.90 -17.18
N GLY A 40 -18.08 -5.33 -17.56
CA GLY A 40 -19.19 -6.06 -18.18
C GLY A 40 -20.07 -6.85 -17.22
N GLY A 41 -19.90 -6.70 -15.90
CA GLY A 41 -20.81 -7.29 -14.91
C GLY A 41 -20.74 -8.81 -14.84
N ASN A 42 -19.53 -9.39 -14.79
CA ASN A 42 -19.34 -10.85 -14.72
C ASN A 42 -19.99 -11.46 -13.46
N VAL A 43 -21.20 -11.98 -13.64
CA VAL A 43 -22.06 -12.52 -12.55
C VAL A 43 -21.40 -13.68 -11.82
N GLU A 44 -20.68 -14.56 -12.53
CA GLU A 44 -20.00 -15.70 -11.90
C GLU A 44 -18.89 -15.23 -10.96
N LEU A 45 -18.15 -14.19 -11.36
CA LEU A 45 -17.12 -13.60 -10.52
C LEU A 45 -17.74 -12.88 -9.32
N MET A 46 -18.82 -12.11 -9.51
CA MET A 46 -19.51 -11.42 -8.42
C MET A 46 -20.15 -12.40 -7.42
N ALA A 47 -20.62 -13.57 -7.88
CA ALA A 47 -21.16 -14.62 -7.03
C ALA A 47 -20.13 -15.28 -6.11
N LYS A 48 -18.83 -15.13 -6.39
CA LYS A 48 -17.74 -15.70 -5.58
C LYS A 48 -17.34 -14.80 -4.40
N GLY A 49 -17.91 -13.59 -4.29
CA GLY A 49 -17.62 -12.63 -3.22
C GLY A 49 -17.17 -11.27 -3.76
N LYS A 50 -17.15 -10.27 -2.87
CA LYS A 50 -16.85 -8.88 -3.20
C LYS A 50 -15.39 -8.65 -3.56
N ILE A 51 -15.21 -7.66 -4.44
CA ILE A 51 -13.91 -7.27 -4.96
C ILE A 51 -13.62 -5.84 -4.50
N PHE A 52 -12.43 -5.64 -3.96
CA PHE A 52 -11.95 -4.37 -3.46
C PHE A 52 -10.63 -4.01 -4.14
N LYS A 53 -10.49 -2.75 -4.54
CA LYS A 53 -9.19 -2.14 -4.83
C LYS A 53 -8.66 -1.51 -3.55
N ILE A 54 -7.63 -2.14 -3.00
CA ILE A 54 -6.86 -1.64 -1.86
C ILE A 54 -5.76 -0.75 -2.40
N THR A 55 -5.61 0.45 -1.85
CA THR A 55 -4.55 1.38 -2.22
C THR A 55 -3.88 1.97 -0.98
N ILE A 56 -2.55 2.00 -0.99
CA ILE A 56 -1.74 2.77 -0.04
C ILE A 56 -1.12 3.97 -0.76
N PRO A 57 -1.70 5.19 -0.64
CA PRO A 57 -0.95 6.41 -0.84
C PRO A 57 0.05 6.61 0.30
N PHE A 58 1.23 7.12 -0.02
CA PHE A 58 2.28 7.39 0.96
C PHE A 58 3.04 8.66 0.62
N VAL A 59 3.46 9.38 1.67
CA VAL A 59 4.41 10.49 1.64
C VAL A 59 5.31 10.32 2.85
N LEU A 60 6.61 10.16 2.62
CA LEU A 60 7.60 9.90 3.67
C LEU A 60 8.83 10.77 3.42
N ALA A 61 9.16 11.62 4.38
CA ALA A 61 10.40 12.36 4.45
C ALA A 61 11.31 11.72 5.52
N LEU A 62 12.51 11.37 5.09
CA LEU A 62 13.63 10.92 5.91
C LEU A 62 14.76 11.95 5.81
N GLU A 63 15.83 11.76 6.57
CA GLU A 63 16.95 12.72 6.63
C GLU A 63 17.58 13.00 5.25
N LYS A 64 17.84 11.96 4.44
CA LYS A 64 18.54 12.09 3.16
C LYS A 64 17.61 12.20 1.94
N PHE A 65 16.34 11.84 2.06
CA PHE A 65 15.44 11.72 0.91
C PHE A 65 13.96 11.77 1.29
N ARG A 66 13.13 12.00 0.28
CA ARG A 66 11.68 11.87 0.33
C ARG A 66 11.22 10.82 -0.68
N ILE A 67 10.19 10.08 -0.31
CA ILE A 67 9.40 9.28 -1.24
C ILE A 67 7.93 9.66 -1.15
N ASP A 68 7.26 9.70 -2.30
CA ASP A 68 5.82 9.81 -2.38
C ASP A 68 5.28 8.92 -3.48
N GLY A 69 4.07 8.43 -3.32
CA GLY A 69 3.50 7.54 -4.31
C GLY A 69 2.21 6.89 -3.91
N ARG A 70 1.86 5.87 -4.69
CA ARG A 70 0.61 5.15 -4.57
C ARG A 70 0.79 3.74 -5.10
N ILE A 71 0.55 2.74 -4.26
CA ILE A 71 0.58 1.31 -4.64
C ILE A 71 -0.79 0.72 -4.40
N SER A 72 -1.29 -0.08 -5.34
CA SER A 72 -2.60 -0.71 -5.23
C SER A 72 -2.61 -2.18 -5.59
N ARG A 73 -3.69 -2.85 -5.17
CA ARG A 73 -3.98 -4.23 -5.53
C ARG A 73 -5.48 -4.46 -5.53
N ILE A 74 -5.95 -5.25 -6.49
CA ILE A 74 -7.31 -5.78 -6.49
C ILE A 74 -7.33 -7.10 -5.73
N VAL A 75 -8.26 -7.21 -4.78
CA VAL A 75 -8.50 -8.40 -3.95
C VAL A 75 -9.97 -8.77 -4.03
N GLN A 76 -10.25 -10.04 -4.30
CA GLN A 76 -11.56 -10.63 -4.10
C GLN A 76 -11.55 -11.40 -2.78
N VAL A 77 -12.48 -11.06 -1.88
CA VAL A 77 -12.69 -11.79 -0.63
C VAL A 77 -13.77 -12.83 -0.89
N LYS A 78 -13.42 -14.11 -0.82
CA LYS A 78 -14.37 -15.17 -1.16
C LYS A 78 -15.47 -15.30 -0.12
N ASP A 79 -16.68 -15.61 -0.60
CA ASP A 79 -17.87 -15.82 0.23
C ASP A 79 -18.20 -14.64 1.17
N TYR A 80 -17.71 -13.44 0.83
CA TYR A 80 -17.90 -12.23 1.60
C TYR A 80 -18.66 -11.18 0.78
N PHE A 81 -19.74 -10.64 1.35
CA PHE A 81 -20.66 -9.71 0.67
C PHE A 81 -20.99 -8.45 1.49
N GLY A 82 -20.28 -8.21 2.60
CA GLY A 82 -20.47 -7.06 3.49
C GLY A 82 -19.79 -5.77 3.02
N GLN A 83 -19.66 -4.78 3.89
CA GLN A 83 -18.86 -3.57 3.64
C GLN A 83 -17.43 -3.76 4.14
N PHE A 84 -16.43 -3.23 3.43
CA PHE A 84 -15.03 -3.37 3.86
C PHE A 84 -14.78 -2.99 5.33
N SER A 85 -15.51 -2.01 5.86
CA SER A 85 -15.45 -1.58 7.27
C SER A 85 -15.86 -2.65 8.28
N ASP A 86 -16.54 -3.71 7.85
CA ASP A 86 -16.97 -4.83 8.70
C ASP A 86 -15.87 -5.90 8.85
N LEU A 87 -14.75 -5.79 8.11
CA LEU A 87 -13.61 -6.69 8.23
C LEU A 87 -12.89 -6.49 9.56
N SER A 88 -12.37 -7.59 10.11
CA SER A 88 -11.57 -7.52 11.34
C SER A 88 -10.26 -6.78 11.11
N ILE A 89 -9.70 -6.16 12.15
CA ILE A 89 -8.38 -5.50 12.07
C ILE A 89 -7.31 -6.44 11.48
N PRO A 90 -7.17 -7.71 11.94
CA PRO A 90 -6.21 -8.64 11.34
C PRO A 90 -6.45 -8.93 9.85
N ASP A 91 -7.71 -8.96 9.40
CA ASP A 91 -8.03 -9.14 7.98
C ASP A 91 -7.62 -7.90 7.17
N VAL A 92 -7.93 -6.71 7.68
CA VAL A 92 -7.53 -5.43 7.05
C VAL A 92 -6.00 -5.32 6.95
N GLU A 93 -5.28 -5.65 8.02
CA GLU A 93 -3.81 -5.71 8.03
C GLU A 93 -3.29 -6.76 7.04
N GLY A 94 -3.91 -7.94 6.98
CA GLY A 94 -3.56 -8.98 6.02
C GLY A 94 -3.69 -8.53 4.55
N LEU A 95 -4.62 -7.61 4.26
CA LEU A 95 -4.83 -7.04 2.93
C LEU A 95 -3.86 -5.90 2.61
N SER A 96 -3.49 -5.08 3.59
CA SER A 96 -2.64 -3.89 3.41
C SER A 96 -1.14 -4.21 3.52
N ASN A 97 -0.73 -5.12 4.39
CA ASN A 97 0.68 -5.45 4.67
C ASN A 97 1.50 -5.78 3.41
N PRO A 98 1.00 -6.56 2.43
CA PRO A 98 1.76 -6.82 1.20
C PRO A 98 2.07 -5.57 0.39
N LEU A 99 1.22 -4.53 0.43
CA LEU A 99 1.47 -3.25 -0.23
C LEU A 99 2.53 -2.46 0.53
N ILE A 100 2.44 -2.44 1.85
CA ILE A 100 3.42 -1.80 2.74
C ILE A 100 4.80 -2.42 2.57
N ASP A 101 4.91 -3.75 2.55
CA ASP A 101 6.18 -4.45 2.33
C ASP A 101 6.76 -4.18 0.94
N TYR A 102 5.90 -3.95 -0.07
CA TYR A 102 6.34 -3.53 -1.39
C TYR A 102 6.94 -2.12 -1.37
N ILE A 103 6.39 -1.18 -0.59
CA ILE A 103 6.96 0.16 -0.38
C ILE A 103 8.33 0.04 0.30
N LYS A 104 8.45 -0.79 1.34
CA LYS A 104 9.73 -1.03 2.05
C LYS A 104 10.79 -1.55 1.08
N ARG A 105 10.45 -2.56 0.28
CA ARG A 105 11.38 -3.17 -0.67
C ARG A 105 11.80 -2.20 -1.77
N LEU A 106 10.86 -1.48 -2.38
CA LEU A 106 11.20 -0.44 -3.37
C LEU A 106 12.17 0.59 -2.78
N THR A 107 11.92 1.01 -1.53
CA THR A 107 12.76 2.00 -0.87
C THR A 107 14.13 1.45 -0.55
N TYR A 108 14.22 0.22 -0.05
CA TYR A 108 15.50 -0.45 0.17
C TYR A 108 16.32 -0.51 -1.12
N ASP A 109 15.74 -1.07 -2.19
CA ASP A 109 16.42 -1.28 -3.47
C ASP A 109 16.82 0.07 -4.13
N VAL A 110 15.94 1.07 -4.10
CA VAL A 110 16.21 2.39 -4.71
C VAL A 110 17.27 3.15 -3.91
N THR A 111 17.21 3.13 -2.58
CA THR A 111 18.20 3.83 -1.75
C THR A 111 19.57 3.16 -1.81
N GLU A 112 19.62 1.83 -1.92
CA GLU A 112 20.89 1.11 -2.13
C GLU A 112 21.61 1.62 -3.39
N ILE A 113 20.87 1.70 -4.50
CA ILE A 113 21.43 2.14 -5.78
C ILE A 113 21.70 3.66 -5.78
N ALA A 114 20.79 4.46 -5.24
CA ALA A 114 20.90 5.92 -5.27
C ALA A 114 22.04 6.45 -4.40
N PHE A 115 22.36 5.76 -3.31
CA PHE A 115 23.40 6.19 -2.37
C PHE A 115 24.70 5.38 -2.46
N ASP A 116 24.74 4.28 -3.21
CA ASP A 116 25.88 3.36 -3.23
C ASP A 116 26.29 2.89 -1.82
N GLU A 117 25.28 2.68 -0.98
CA GLU A 117 25.36 2.28 0.43
C GLU A 117 24.33 1.16 0.69
N PRO A 118 24.43 0.37 1.79
CA PRO A 118 23.36 -0.57 2.14
C PRO A 118 21.98 0.10 2.17
N GLY A 119 20.99 -0.53 1.53
CA GLY A 119 19.63 0.02 1.40
C GLY A 119 18.99 0.39 2.74
N ILE A 120 18.18 1.44 2.72
CA ILE A 120 17.49 1.97 3.90
C ILE A 120 16.19 1.21 4.13
N SER A 121 16.12 0.47 5.23
CA SER A 121 14.91 -0.22 5.68
C SER A 121 13.95 0.76 6.35
N LEU A 122 12.73 0.82 5.86
CA LEU A 122 11.65 1.57 6.51
C LEU A 122 11.03 0.74 7.64
N ASP A 123 10.95 1.34 8.82
CA ASP A 123 10.16 0.81 9.93
C ASP A 123 8.88 1.64 10.09
N PHE A 124 7.72 0.99 9.89
CA PHE A 124 6.41 1.62 10.02
C PHE A 124 5.78 1.41 11.41
N ASN A 125 6.54 0.91 12.39
CA ASN A 125 6.07 0.70 13.77
C ASN A 125 5.80 2.01 14.55
N ALA A 126 5.96 3.19 13.94
CA ALA A 126 5.71 4.48 14.57
C ALA A 126 4.38 5.10 14.12
N ASN A 127 3.25 4.63 14.68
CA ASN A 127 2.04 5.42 15.01
C ASN A 127 0.83 4.57 15.47
N HIS A 128 1.02 3.48 16.22
CA HIS A 128 -0.01 3.03 17.16
C HIS A 128 0.11 3.86 18.45
N LYS A 129 -0.42 5.08 18.45
CA LYS A 129 -0.88 5.68 19.71
C LYS A 129 -2.29 5.14 19.95
N GLY A 130 -2.40 4.26 20.94
CA GLY A 130 -3.69 3.85 21.51
C GLY A 130 -4.40 4.97 22.23
#